data_AF-A0A927JDL5-F1
#
_entry.id   AF-A0A927JDL5-F1
#
_cell.length_a   1.000
_cell.length_b   1.000
_cell.length_c   1.000
_cell.angle_alpha   90.00
_cell.angle_beta   90.00
_cell.angle_gamma   90.00
#
_symmetry.space_group_name_H-M   'P 1'
#
loop_
_entity.id
_entity.type
_entity.pdbx_description
1 polymer ?
#
loop_
_entity_poly.entity_id
_entity_poly.type
_entity_poly.pdbx_seq_one_letter_code
_entity_poly.pdbx_strand_id
1 'polypeptide(L)'
;MVTNAGKNLYAVARDYLRGTGQVDRLVGDTLEGWAVHWSKARSTEVSLVIDGEKCLRVPANRYRSDLEQAGISGGNAQFMVKIPRRFHDGRPHSVEVINESTGRAIKPGKLGVTIGPELLERPLREKSIIGVAPEEQARRGTGSSTDQLLAYSWRISGHGGGAGLEQQIKEKRKLAVVAAWSNHPTFLACHRDIVSDLKRMGFAVILVNASDRQDESRTCAEVDDLDCLIGRPNEGYDFGSWATGILHCADVLHDLDELILVNDSAFGRIAPLEPRLSACTAPFVCLTDSYQVSHHGQSYFLRFGREPLESGAVLDFFERYPFTNKKRDVIRNGEIGLSTAMLDGGFGIHALFPYEQASAQWIEHAPKTVGLIKETYRELGLYGSKTMNRRLDVLAEQVESVLRNVPANPSHLFWRTLISESGFPFIKRELLLKNPIGVADLFPMMTTRYVEAIGAENQVVEYLDLVAGIPLIQSEQKCDQRIVAVN
;
A
#
# COMPACT_ATOMS: atom_id res chain seq x y z
N MET A 1 -0.23 -1.15 39.80
CA MET A 1 -1.53 -0.65 39.30
C MET A 1 -1.70 -1.15 37.88
N VAL A 2 -2.75 -1.92 37.63
CA VAL A 2 -3.07 -2.53 36.33
C VAL A 2 -3.64 -1.43 35.43
N THR A 3 -2.87 -0.93 34.47
CA THR A 3 -3.34 0.10 33.53
C THR A 3 -4.07 -0.56 32.38
N ASN A 4 -5.38 -0.32 32.28
CA ASN A 4 -6.18 -0.33 31.04
C ASN A 4 -6.11 -1.54 30.07
N ALA A 5 -5.82 -2.76 30.54
CA ALA A 5 -5.83 -4.01 29.75
C ALA A 5 -7.23 -4.44 29.21
N GLY A 6 -8.12 -3.51 28.91
CA GLY A 6 -9.49 -3.78 28.53
C GLY A 6 -10.28 -2.56 28.07
N LYS A 7 -9.66 -1.58 27.38
CA LYS A 7 -10.49 -0.87 26.39
C LYS A 7 -11.01 -1.96 25.46
N ASN A 8 -12.31 -2.22 25.51
CA ASN A 8 -12.92 -3.29 24.76
C ASN A 8 -12.66 -3.02 23.27
N LEU A 9 -11.61 -3.63 22.73
CA LEU A 9 -11.21 -3.44 21.34
C LEU A 9 -12.34 -3.84 20.40
N TYR A 10 -13.17 -4.81 20.82
CA TYR A 10 -14.44 -5.10 20.15
C TYR A 10 -15.40 -3.92 20.24
N ALA A 11 -15.56 -3.23 21.36
CA ALA A 11 -16.41 -2.03 21.42
C ALA A 11 -15.86 -0.88 20.57
N VAL A 12 -14.56 -0.60 20.63
CA VAL A 12 -13.91 0.47 19.83
C VAL A 12 -13.97 0.15 18.34
N ALA A 13 -13.58 -1.06 17.92
CA ALA A 13 -13.66 -1.47 16.52
C ALA A 13 -15.11 -1.63 16.04
N ARG A 14 -16.04 -2.18 16.84
CA ARG A 14 -17.47 -2.32 16.48
C ARG A 14 -18.20 -0.98 16.40
N ASP A 15 -17.88 -0.03 17.27
CA ASP A 15 -18.46 1.31 17.22
C ASP A 15 -17.88 2.13 16.06
N TYR A 16 -16.61 1.90 15.72
CA TYR A 16 -15.93 2.49 14.56
C TYR A 16 -16.34 1.85 13.21
N LEU A 17 -16.65 0.55 13.17
CA LEU A 17 -16.98 -0.21 11.96
C LEU A 17 -18.47 -0.28 11.60
N ARG A 18 -19.33 0.53 12.24
CA ARG A 18 -20.72 0.70 11.81
C ARG A 18 -20.93 2.02 11.09
N GLY A 19 -20.96 1.98 9.76
CA GLY A 19 -21.70 2.95 8.95
C GLY A 19 -21.20 4.40 8.94
N THR A 20 -20.15 4.74 9.68
CA THR A 20 -19.32 5.96 9.50
C THR A 20 -20.09 7.27 9.38
N GLY A 21 -21.23 7.32 10.06
CA GLY A 21 -22.23 8.34 9.88
C GLY A 21 -23.51 7.95 10.61
N GLN A 22 -24.37 8.95 10.80
CA GLN A 22 -25.63 8.81 11.51
C GLN A 22 -26.69 9.65 10.79
N VAL A 23 -27.86 9.06 10.57
CA VAL A 23 -29.09 9.81 10.30
C VAL A 23 -29.55 10.38 11.64
N ASP A 24 -29.59 11.70 11.74
CA ASP A 24 -29.96 12.39 12.97
C ASP A 24 -31.49 12.54 13.06
N ARG A 25 -32.13 12.93 11.95
CA ARG A 25 -33.57 13.26 11.91
C ARG A 25 -34.12 13.35 10.49
N LEU A 26 -35.45 13.29 10.41
CA LEU A 26 -36.24 13.67 9.25
C LEU A 26 -36.92 15.02 9.53
N VAL A 27 -36.67 16.04 8.71
CA VAL A 27 -37.30 17.37 8.79
C VAL A 27 -38.11 17.61 7.53
N GLY A 28 -39.45 17.57 7.65
CA GLY A 28 -40.33 17.57 6.48
C GLY A 28 -40.08 16.32 5.62
N ASP A 29 -39.58 16.51 4.39
CA ASP A 29 -39.17 15.45 3.46
C ASP A 29 -37.65 15.25 3.38
N THR A 30 -36.87 15.91 4.25
CA THR A 30 -35.41 15.91 4.18
C THR A 30 -34.80 15.10 5.32
N LEU A 31 -34.05 14.06 4.98
CA LEU A 31 -33.21 13.33 5.93
C LEU A 31 -31.90 14.09 6.12
N GLU A 32 -31.60 14.40 7.38
CA GLU A 32 -30.37 15.05 7.79
C GLU A 32 -29.52 14.08 8.61
N GLY A 33 -28.22 14.17 8.42
CA GLY A 33 -27.26 13.40 9.17
C GLY A 33 -25.84 13.79 8.85
N TRP A 34 -24.90 12.98 9.27
CA TRP A 34 -23.50 13.13 8.91
C TRP A 34 -22.90 11.81 8.45
N ALA A 35 -21.89 11.88 7.60
CA ALA A 35 -21.12 10.74 7.14
C ALA A 35 -19.69 11.18 6.84
N VAL A 36 -18.72 10.33 7.17
CA VAL A 36 -17.30 10.59 6.93
C VAL A 36 -16.70 9.61 5.93
N HIS A 37 -15.66 10.10 5.28
CA HIS A 37 -14.73 9.36 4.47
C HIS A 37 -13.46 9.20 5.30
N TRP A 38 -12.83 8.02 5.25
CA TRP A 38 -11.65 7.75 6.06
C TRP A 38 -10.40 8.49 5.55
N SER A 39 -10.41 8.93 4.30
CA SER A 39 -9.36 9.79 3.73
C SER A 39 -9.82 11.25 3.64
N LYS A 40 -8.98 12.17 4.13
CA LYS A 40 -9.18 13.64 4.09
C LYS A 40 -9.16 14.23 2.67
N ALA A 41 -8.85 13.43 1.65
CA ALA A 41 -8.64 13.89 0.28
C ALA A 41 -9.92 13.95 -0.57
N ARG A 42 -11.05 13.42 -0.10
CA ARG A 42 -12.31 13.39 -0.88
C ARG A 42 -13.52 13.76 -0.02
N SER A 43 -14.46 14.47 -0.63
CA SER A 43 -15.80 14.67 -0.06
C SER A 43 -16.46 13.30 0.07
N THR A 44 -16.95 12.96 1.27
CA THR A 44 -17.78 11.78 1.48
C THR A 44 -19.06 11.89 0.67
N GLU A 45 -19.56 10.78 0.15
CA GLU A 45 -20.86 10.71 -0.49
C GLU A 45 -21.71 9.62 0.15
N VAL A 46 -23.01 9.88 0.24
CA VAL A 46 -24.02 8.95 0.73
C VAL A 46 -25.09 8.73 -0.30
N SER A 47 -25.67 7.53 -0.30
CA SER A 47 -26.80 7.19 -1.15
C SER A 47 -28.05 6.87 -0.35
N LEU A 48 -29.16 7.46 -0.76
CA LEU A 48 -30.50 7.15 -0.27
C LEU A 48 -31.06 5.92 -0.98
N VAL A 49 -31.45 4.92 -0.22
CA VAL A 49 -32.10 3.69 -0.69
C VAL A 49 -33.51 3.65 -0.10
N ILE A 50 -34.53 3.47 -0.94
CA ILE A 50 -35.94 3.37 -0.51
C ILE A 50 -36.51 2.07 -1.07
N ASP A 51 -37.07 1.22 -0.19
CA ASP A 51 -37.63 -0.09 -0.53
C ASP A 51 -36.69 -1.00 -1.33
N GLY A 52 -35.38 -0.84 -1.11
CA GLY A 52 -34.31 -1.58 -1.80
C GLY A 52 -33.81 -0.93 -3.10
N GLU A 53 -34.42 0.16 -3.56
CA GLU A 53 -33.99 0.90 -4.75
C GLU A 53 -33.08 2.07 -4.37
N LYS A 54 -31.88 2.13 -4.96
CA LYS A 54 -30.96 3.27 -4.81
C LYS A 54 -31.51 4.48 -5.58
N CYS A 55 -31.94 5.50 -4.84
CA CYS A 55 -32.69 6.63 -5.38
C CYS A 55 -31.82 7.85 -5.71
N LEU A 56 -30.97 8.28 -4.77
CA LEU A 56 -30.20 9.53 -4.88
C LEU A 56 -28.82 9.36 -4.24
N ARG A 57 -27.82 10.10 -4.74
CA ARG A 57 -26.46 10.20 -4.18
C ARG A 57 -26.16 11.66 -3.89
N VAL A 58 -25.68 11.98 -2.69
CA VAL A 58 -25.37 13.35 -2.26
C VAL A 58 -24.05 13.42 -1.49
N PRO A 59 -23.32 14.55 -1.56
CA PRO A 59 -22.14 14.75 -0.74
C PRO A 59 -22.49 15.03 0.73
N ALA A 60 -21.61 14.58 1.63
CA ALA A 60 -21.64 14.90 3.05
C ALA A 60 -20.49 15.89 3.36
N ASN A 61 -20.66 17.14 2.97
CA ASN A 61 -19.60 18.16 2.99
C ASN A 61 -20.01 19.46 3.68
N ARG A 62 -21.20 19.51 4.29
CA ARG A 62 -21.67 20.71 4.99
C ARG A 62 -21.05 20.79 6.39
N TYR A 63 -20.74 22.00 6.80
CA TYR A 63 -20.11 22.31 8.08
C TYR A 63 -21.08 22.21 9.26
N ARG A 64 -20.59 21.64 10.37
CA ARG A 64 -21.26 21.53 11.67
C ARG A 64 -20.25 21.69 12.80
N SER A 65 -20.52 22.61 13.72
CA SER A 65 -19.62 22.93 14.83
C SER A 65 -19.49 21.81 15.87
N ASP A 66 -20.54 21.02 16.09
CA ASP A 66 -20.52 19.88 16.99
C ASP A 66 -19.62 18.74 16.45
N LEU A 67 -19.63 18.55 15.13
CA LEU A 67 -18.74 17.60 14.46
C LEU A 67 -17.28 18.05 14.53
N GLU A 68 -17.01 19.35 14.38
CA GLU A 68 -15.67 19.90 14.55
C GLU A 68 -15.15 19.72 15.99
N GLN A 69 -15.98 20.01 17.00
CA GLN A 69 -15.65 19.79 18.42
C GLN A 69 -15.39 18.31 18.73
N ALA A 70 -16.06 17.40 18.01
CA ALA A 70 -15.84 15.96 18.09
C ALA A 70 -14.62 15.47 17.27
N GLY A 71 -13.91 16.35 16.56
CA GLY A 71 -12.76 15.99 15.71
C GLY A 71 -13.13 15.29 14.40
N ILE A 72 -14.38 15.41 13.94
CA ILE A 72 -14.94 14.70 12.80
C ILE A 72 -14.85 15.61 11.55
N SER A 73 -13.96 15.24 10.61
CA SER A 73 -13.81 15.88 9.27
C SER A 73 -13.67 17.43 9.29
N GLY A 74 -13.12 18.01 10.36
CA GLY A 74 -13.06 19.48 10.51
C GLY A 74 -14.45 20.15 10.46
N GLY A 75 -15.49 19.44 10.89
CA GLY A 75 -16.88 19.89 10.83
C GLY A 75 -17.60 19.63 9.51
N ASN A 76 -16.88 19.33 8.42
CA ASN A 76 -17.44 19.20 7.07
C ASN A 76 -17.84 17.75 6.76
N ALA A 77 -18.91 17.28 7.41
CA ALA A 77 -19.38 15.90 7.24
C ALA A 77 -20.92 15.78 7.18
N GLN A 78 -21.66 16.88 7.16
CA GLN A 78 -23.12 16.82 7.13
C GLN A 78 -23.63 16.53 5.72
N PHE A 79 -24.58 15.60 5.60
CA PHE A 79 -25.40 15.42 4.41
C PHE A 79 -26.84 15.87 4.67
N MET A 80 -27.52 16.24 3.59
CA MET A 80 -28.96 16.48 3.57
C MET A 80 -29.52 15.86 2.29
N VAL A 81 -30.47 14.93 2.41
CA VAL A 81 -31.05 14.25 1.26
C VAL A 81 -32.58 14.28 1.33
N LYS A 82 -33.21 14.77 0.25
CA LYS A 82 -34.67 14.82 0.14
C LYS A 82 -35.23 13.50 -0.34
N ILE A 83 -36.31 13.05 0.29
CA ILE A 83 -37.07 11.89 -0.16
C ILE A 83 -37.84 12.28 -1.43
N PRO A 84 -37.65 11.56 -2.55
CA PRO A 84 -38.32 11.87 -3.82
C PRO A 84 -39.85 11.91 -3.69
N ARG A 85 -40.50 12.87 -4.37
CA ARG A 85 -41.96 13.09 -4.31
C ARG A 85 -42.82 11.87 -4.63
N ARG A 86 -42.31 10.92 -5.42
CA ARG A 86 -43.01 9.67 -5.74
C ARG A 86 -43.27 8.77 -4.52
N PHE A 87 -42.60 9.03 -3.39
CA PHE A 87 -42.77 8.35 -2.11
C PHE A 87 -43.57 9.20 -1.10
N HIS A 88 -44.28 10.24 -1.57
CA HIS A 88 -45.18 11.09 -0.75
C HIS A 88 -46.63 10.62 -0.92
N ASP A 89 -46.87 9.33 -0.76
CA ASP A 89 -48.15 8.67 -1.05
C ASP A 89 -48.97 8.34 0.22
N GLY A 90 -48.48 8.78 1.39
CA GLY A 90 -49.08 8.48 2.70
C GLY A 90 -48.90 7.02 3.15
N ARG A 91 -48.10 6.22 2.43
CA ARG A 91 -47.78 4.83 2.81
C ARG A 91 -46.43 4.75 3.53
N PRO A 92 -46.23 3.71 4.37
CA PRO A 92 -44.93 3.46 5.00
C PRO A 92 -43.92 2.92 3.98
N HIS A 93 -42.74 3.55 3.92
CA HIS A 93 -41.58 3.15 3.12
C HIS A 93 -40.38 2.81 4.02
N SER A 94 -39.57 1.84 3.59
CA SER A 94 -38.30 1.51 4.24
C SER A 94 -37.18 2.35 3.63
N VAL A 95 -36.62 3.26 4.41
CA VAL A 95 -35.54 4.15 3.97
C VAL A 95 -34.21 3.78 4.65
N GLU A 96 -33.13 3.78 3.88
CA GLU A 96 -31.77 3.51 4.36
C GLU A 96 -30.79 4.47 3.68
N VAL A 97 -29.73 4.85 4.37
CA VAL A 97 -28.65 5.68 3.81
C VAL A 97 -27.37 4.87 3.82
N ILE A 98 -26.73 4.72 2.67
CA ILE A 98 -25.48 3.96 2.46
C ILE A 98 -24.31 4.92 2.35
N ASN A 99 -23.21 4.70 3.07
CA ASN A 99 -21.96 5.41 2.81
C ASN A 99 -21.24 4.73 1.65
N GLU A 100 -21.04 5.47 0.56
CA GLU A 100 -20.43 4.94 -0.68
C GLU A 100 -18.99 4.47 -0.47
N SER A 101 -18.24 5.06 0.46
CA SER A 101 -16.85 4.67 0.71
C SER A 101 -16.72 3.32 1.40
N THR A 102 -17.74 2.91 2.16
CA THR A 102 -17.74 1.64 2.90
C THR A 102 -18.69 0.60 2.30
N GLY A 103 -19.62 1.01 1.44
CA GLY A 103 -20.70 0.18 0.92
C GLY A 103 -21.70 -0.26 2.00
N ARG A 104 -21.68 0.34 3.20
CA ARG A 104 -22.50 -0.06 4.35
C ARG A 104 -23.54 0.99 4.70
N ALA A 105 -24.66 0.54 5.25
CA ALA A 105 -25.69 1.40 5.82
C ALA A 105 -25.15 2.18 7.03
N ILE A 106 -25.46 3.47 7.06
CA ILE A 106 -25.16 4.35 8.19
C ILE A 106 -26.22 4.16 9.29
N LYS A 107 -25.90 4.45 10.55
CA LYS A 107 -26.84 4.25 11.66
C LYS A 107 -28.07 5.14 11.48
N PRO A 108 -29.29 4.68 11.80
CA PRO A 108 -29.62 3.41 12.46
C PRO A 108 -29.83 2.21 11.51
N GLY A 109 -29.58 2.36 10.20
CA GLY A 109 -29.91 1.37 9.17
C GLY A 109 -31.27 1.67 8.54
N LYS A 110 -32.12 0.65 8.37
CA LYS A 110 -33.47 0.79 7.83
C LYS A 110 -34.39 1.54 8.81
N LEU A 111 -35.06 2.56 8.30
CA LEU A 111 -36.05 3.39 8.98
C LEU A 111 -37.40 3.27 8.26
N GLY A 112 -38.48 3.06 9.02
CA GLY A 112 -39.83 3.20 8.48
C GLY A 112 -40.22 4.68 8.46
N VAL A 113 -40.54 5.21 7.28
CA VAL A 113 -40.93 6.62 7.11
C VAL A 113 -42.28 6.68 6.37
N THR A 114 -43.17 7.58 6.80
CA THR A 114 -44.43 7.86 6.11
C THR A 114 -44.51 9.35 5.83
N ILE A 115 -44.67 9.73 4.57
CA ILE A 115 -44.76 11.14 4.16
C ILE A 115 -46.11 11.35 3.47
N GLY A 116 -46.93 12.22 4.07
CA GLY A 116 -48.25 12.56 3.54
C GLY A 116 -48.19 13.42 2.27
N PRO A 117 -49.25 13.42 1.45
CA PRO A 117 -49.32 14.18 0.19
C PRO A 117 -49.39 15.70 0.41
N GLU A 118 -49.66 16.17 1.64
CA GLU A 118 -49.77 17.59 1.99
C GLU A 118 -48.47 18.41 1.87
N LEU A 119 -47.31 17.76 1.69
CA LEU A 119 -46.03 18.44 1.42
C LEU A 119 -45.83 18.84 -0.06
N LEU A 120 -46.78 18.51 -0.95
CA LEU A 120 -46.68 18.78 -2.39
C LEU A 120 -46.94 20.25 -2.78
N GLU A 121 -47.52 21.06 -1.88
CA GLU A 121 -47.94 22.43 -2.18
C GLU A 121 -46.94 23.48 -1.67
N ARG A 122 -45.99 23.89 -2.53
CA ARG A 122 -45.49 25.29 -2.61
C ARG A 122 -44.69 25.54 -3.91
N PRO A 123 -44.75 26.75 -4.48
CA PRO A 123 -44.52 27.01 -5.91
C PRO A 123 -43.05 27.18 -6.28
N LEU A 124 -42.74 26.77 -7.52
CA LEU A 124 -41.53 27.13 -8.25
C LEU A 124 -41.41 28.67 -8.31
N ARG A 125 -40.32 29.23 -7.77
CA ARG A 125 -39.87 30.59 -8.11
C ARG A 125 -38.49 30.55 -8.76
N GLU A 126 -38.56 30.93 -10.03
CA GLU A 126 -37.62 31.54 -10.97
C GLU A 126 -36.11 31.61 -10.73
N LYS A 127 -35.45 31.41 -11.88
CA LYS A 127 -34.06 31.67 -12.25
C LYS A 127 -33.56 33.04 -11.76
N SER A 128 -32.31 33.04 -11.27
CA SER A 128 -31.44 34.22 -11.33
C SER A 128 -30.06 33.80 -11.82
N ILE A 129 -29.72 34.31 -13.01
CA ILE A 129 -28.41 34.29 -13.66
C ILE A 129 -27.55 35.40 -13.05
N ILE A 130 -26.36 35.09 -12.53
CA ILE A 130 -25.18 35.97 -12.40
C ILE A 130 -23.98 35.01 -12.25
N GLY A 131 -22.82 35.08 -12.92
CA GLY A 131 -22.17 36.01 -13.84
C GLY A 131 -20.68 35.60 -13.87
N VAL A 132 -20.07 35.55 -15.06
CA VAL A 132 -18.67 35.13 -15.29
C VAL A 132 -17.75 36.36 -15.33
N ALA A 133 -16.49 36.20 -14.84
CA ALA A 133 -15.19 36.73 -15.35
C ALA A 133 -14.24 37.21 -14.22
N PRO A 134 -12.91 37.38 -14.46
CA PRO A 134 -12.01 36.75 -15.44
C PRO A 134 -10.67 36.23 -14.84
N GLU A 135 -9.89 35.54 -15.69
CA GLU A 135 -8.47 35.17 -15.54
C GLU A 135 -7.54 36.39 -15.35
N GLU A 136 -6.42 36.20 -14.62
CA GLU A 136 -5.13 36.76 -15.05
C GLU A 136 -3.91 36.06 -14.41
N GLN A 137 -2.81 36.13 -15.16
CA GLN A 137 -1.58 35.34 -15.14
C GLN A 137 -0.56 35.76 -14.06
N ALA A 138 0.32 34.83 -13.67
CA ALA A 138 1.71 35.16 -13.35
C ALA A 138 2.66 34.00 -13.67
N ARG A 139 3.73 34.33 -14.40
CA ARG A 139 4.72 33.45 -15.01
C ARG A 139 5.98 33.29 -14.14
N ARG A 140 6.61 32.11 -14.30
CA ARG A 140 8.06 31.82 -14.40
C ARG A 140 8.97 31.98 -13.17
N GLY A 141 9.74 30.91 -12.96
CA GLY A 141 11.01 30.90 -12.24
C GLY A 141 11.76 29.59 -12.50
N THR A 142 12.27 29.41 -13.73
CA THR A 142 13.17 28.32 -14.12
C THR A 142 14.59 28.64 -13.65
N GLY A 143 15.16 27.80 -12.79
CA GLY A 143 16.58 27.81 -12.43
C GLY A 143 17.21 26.47 -12.79
N SER A 144 17.97 26.48 -13.89
CA SER A 144 18.83 25.39 -14.34
C SER A 144 20.09 25.36 -13.47
N SER A 145 20.46 24.17 -12.97
CA SER A 145 21.81 23.87 -12.53
C SER A 145 22.30 22.64 -13.27
N THR A 146 23.13 22.94 -14.26
CA THR A 146 24.04 22.11 -15.05
C THR A 146 24.54 20.81 -14.42
N ASP A 147 24.37 19.76 -15.21
CA ASP A 147 25.10 18.50 -15.32
C ASP A 147 26.46 18.44 -14.61
N GLN A 148 26.53 17.60 -13.59
CA GLN A 148 27.70 16.77 -13.34
C GLN A 148 27.31 15.33 -13.67
N LEU A 149 27.50 14.93 -14.92
CA LEU A 149 27.50 13.51 -15.32
C LEU A 149 28.65 12.83 -14.58
N LEU A 150 28.32 12.17 -13.47
CA LEU A 150 29.24 11.33 -12.72
C LEU A 150 29.69 10.18 -13.63
N ALA A 151 30.99 10.11 -13.89
CA ALA A 151 31.61 9.02 -14.65
C ALA A 151 31.61 7.76 -13.78
N TYR A 152 30.55 6.97 -13.88
CA TYR A 152 30.45 5.70 -13.17
C TYR A 152 31.16 4.59 -13.95
N SER A 153 32.05 3.85 -13.29
CA SER A 153 32.62 2.62 -13.81
C SER A 153 31.70 1.43 -13.48
N TRP A 154 30.96 0.95 -14.49
CA TRP A 154 30.11 -0.23 -14.38
C TRP A 154 30.90 -1.48 -14.77
N ARG A 155 30.74 -2.57 -14.02
CA ARG A 155 31.15 -3.89 -14.51
C ARG A 155 29.92 -4.57 -15.11
N ILE A 156 30.02 -4.99 -16.36
CA ILE A 156 28.94 -5.63 -17.09
C ILE A 156 29.39 -7.04 -17.47
N SER A 157 28.59 -8.04 -17.11
CA SER A 157 28.69 -9.38 -17.67
C SER A 157 27.36 -9.72 -18.34
N GLY A 158 27.42 -10.17 -19.59
CA GLY A 158 26.24 -10.64 -20.34
C GLY A 158 26.29 -12.15 -20.55
N HIS A 159 25.14 -12.73 -20.88
CA HIS A 159 25.08 -14.11 -21.36
C HIS A 159 25.71 -14.17 -22.77
N GLY A 160 26.78 -14.96 -22.94
CA GLY A 160 27.39 -15.31 -24.23
C GLY A 160 27.42 -14.22 -25.32
N GLY A 161 28.45 -13.35 -25.30
CA GLY A 161 28.85 -12.57 -26.48
C GLY A 161 27.87 -11.51 -26.98
N GLY A 162 27.59 -10.46 -26.19
CA GLY A 162 27.14 -9.13 -26.65
C GLY A 162 25.77 -8.99 -27.33
N ALA A 163 25.23 -10.03 -27.96
CA ALA A 163 24.00 -10.01 -28.74
C ALA A 163 22.74 -10.30 -27.90
N GLY A 164 22.88 -10.82 -26.67
CA GLY A 164 21.76 -11.30 -25.85
C GLY A 164 20.78 -10.21 -25.41
N LEU A 165 21.19 -9.26 -24.56
CA LEU A 165 20.26 -8.31 -23.92
C LEU A 165 19.54 -7.41 -24.94
N GLU A 166 20.25 -6.79 -25.88
CA GLU A 166 19.62 -5.92 -26.88
C GLU A 166 18.63 -6.68 -27.76
N GLN A 167 18.97 -7.91 -28.18
CA GLN A 167 18.07 -8.75 -28.94
C GLN A 167 16.83 -9.13 -28.12
N GLN A 168 17.03 -9.53 -26.85
CA GLN A 168 15.92 -9.83 -25.96
C GLN A 168 15.00 -8.61 -25.74
N ILE A 169 15.56 -7.41 -25.58
CA ILE A 169 14.78 -6.17 -25.46
C ILE A 169 14.01 -5.90 -26.76
N LYS A 170 14.64 -6.03 -27.93
CA LYS A 170 13.99 -5.82 -29.24
C LYS A 170 12.87 -6.83 -29.49
N GLU A 171 13.06 -8.09 -29.13
CA GLU A 171 12.08 -9.16 -29.33
C GLU A 171 10.91 -9.07 -28.35
N LYS A 172 11.20 -8.87 -27.06
CA LYS A 172 10.19 -8.92 -25.99
C LYS A 172 9.51 -7.58 -25.78
N ARG A 173 10.21 -6.48 -26.04
CA ARG A 173 9.80 -5.09 -25.71
C ARG A 173 9.38 -4.91 -24.24
N LYS A 174 9.88 -5.79 -23.36
CA LYS A 174 9.62 -5.82 -21.93
C LYS A 174 10.93 -5.95 -21.16
N LEU A 175 11.21 -5.00 -20.28
CA LEU A 175 12.44 -4.95 -19.50
C LEU A 175 12.14 -5.00 -18.00
N ALA A 176 12.93 -5.74 -17.24
CA ALA A 176 12.90 -5.69 -15.79
C ALA A 176 14.30 -5.40 -15.24
N VAL A 177 14.39 -4.45 -14.32
CA VAL A 177 15.63 -4.12 -13.60
C VAL A 177 15.47 -4.52 -12.14
N VAL A 178 16.24 -5.52 -11.74
CA VAL A 178 16.27 -6.07 -10.38
C VAL A 178 17.40 -5.40 -9.62
N ALA A 179 17.08 -4.64 -8.58
CA ALA A 179 18.06 -4.14 -7.63
C ALA A 179 18.31 -5.20 -6.56
N ALA A 180 19.55 -5.66 -6.46
CA ALA A 180 19.99 -6.56 -5.41
C ALA A 180 21.13 -5.92 -4.63
N TRP A 181 21.15 -6.14 -3.32
CA TRP A 181 22.32 -5.85 -2.49
C TRP A 181 22.85 -7.15 -1.88
N SER A 182 24.10 -7.49 -2.18
CA SER A 182 24.74 -8.67 -1.59
C SER A 182 26.25 -8.49 -1.52
N ASN A 183 26.81 -8.74 -0.33
CA ASN A 183 28.25 -8.92 -0.12
C ASN A 183 28.64 -10.41 -0.04
N HIS A 184 27.69 -11.33 -0.29
CA HIS A 184 27.95 -12.76 -0.28
C HIS A 184 28.59 -13.23 -1.60
N PRO A 185 29.37 -14.34 -1.56
CA PRO A 185 30.01 -14.89 -2.77
C PRO A 185 29.03 -15.35 -3.85
N THR A 186 27.80 -15.69 -3.48
CA THR A 186 26.76 -16.15 -4.39
C THR A 186 25.45 -15.38 -4.17
N PHE A 187 24.59 -15.37 -5.19
CA PHE A 187 23.24 -14.86 -5.05
C PHE A 187 22.37 -15.76 -4.16
N LEU A 188 21.38 -15.16 -3.49
CA LEU A 188 20.36 -15.84 -2.68
C LEU A 188 19.21 -16.39 -3.54
N ALA A 189 18.43 -17.34 -3.01
CA ALA A 189 17.26 -17.90 -3.69
C ALA A 189 16.25 -16.82 -4.05
N CYS A 190 16.03 -15.82 -3.20
CA CYS A 190 15.14 -14.71 -3.54
C CYS A 190 15.58 -13.94 -4.81
N HIS A 191 16.89 -13.80 -5.08
CA HIS A 191 17.35 -13.16 -6.32
C HIS A 191 17.06 -14.04 -7.53
N ARG A 192 17.38 -15.34 -7.42
CA ARG A 192 17.10 -16.33 -8.47
C ARG A 192 15.59 -16.43 -8.74
N ASP A 193 14.78 -16.40 -7.70
CA ASP A 193 13.32 -16.49 -7.78
C ASP A 193 12.73 -15.27 -8.49
N ILE A 194 13.17 -14.06 -8.13
CA ILE A 194 12.75 -12.82 -8.81
C ILE A 194 13.10 -12.89 -10.31
N VAL A 195 14.34 -13.25 -10.65
CA VAL A 195 14.76 -13.35 -12.07
C VAL A 195 13.93 -14.39 -12.80
N SER A 196 13.80 -15.60 -12.24
CA SER A 196 13.00 -16.69 -12.82
C SER A 196 11.54 -16.29 -13.05
N ASP A 197 10.91 -15.59 -12.11
CA ASP A 197 9.51 -15.15 -12.22
C ASP A 197 9.37 -14.12 -13.35
N LEU A 198 10.26 -13.13 -13.43
CA LEU A 198 10.26 -12.12 -14.48
C LEU A 198 10.53 -12.71 -15.87
N LYS A 199 11.46 -13.68 -15.98
CA LYS A 199 11.74 -14.39 -17.24
C LYS A 199 10.51 -15.17 -17.71
N ARG A 200 9.79 -15.85 -16.79
CA ARG A 200 8.53 -16.54 -17.10
C ARG A 200 7.44 -15.60 -17.58
N MET A 201 7.39 -14.38 -17.03
CA MET A 201 6.48 -13.31 -17.47
C MET A 201 6.91 -12.65 -18.79
N GLY A 202 7.98 -13.14 -19.43
CA GLY A 202 8.41 -12.71 -20.75
C GLY A 202 9.36 -11.52 -20.77
N PHE A 203 9.88 -11.06 -19.63
CA PHE A 203 10.81 -9.93 -19.56
C PHE A 203 12.23 -10.32 -20.01
N ALA A 204 12.96 -9.35 -20.55
CA ALA A 204 14.42 -9.31 -20.49
C ALA A 204 14.81 -8.79 -19.11
N VAL A 205 15.80 -9.39 -18.46
CA VAL A 205 16.10 -9.12 -17.05
C VAL A 205 17.54 -8.67 -16.86
N ILE A 206 17.69 -7.47 -16.29
CA ILE A 206 18.96 -6.94 -15.81
C ILE A 206 18.97 -7.08 -14.29
N LEU A 207 19.94 -7.81 -13.75
CA LEU A 207 20.22 -7.85 -12.32
C LEU A 207 21.34 -6.84 -12.03
N VAL A 208 21.04 -5.81 -11.25
CA VAL A 208 22.01 -4.83 -10.80
C VAL A 208 22.38 -5.14 -9.35
N ASN A 209 23.58 -5.67 -9.17
CA ASN A 209 24.11 -6.01 -7.86
C ASN A 209 24.94 -4.86 -7.29
N ALA A 210 24.38 -4.21 -6.28
CA ALA A 210 25.10 -3.29 -5.41
C ALA A 210 25.89 -4.07 -4.35
N SER A 211 27.15 -3.71 -4.14
CA SER A 211 27.98 -4.30 -3.09
C SER A 211 29.00 -3.29 -2.55
N ASP A 212 29.42 -3.50 -1.30
CA ASP A 212 30.51 -2.71 -0.68
C ASP A 212 31.88 -3.27 -1.08
N ARG A 213 31.90 -4.50 -1.61
CA ARG A 213 33.07 -5.19 -2.14
C ARG A 213 32.81 -5.52 -3.61
N GLN A 214 33.66 -5.04 -4.52
CA GLN A 214 33.61 -5.49 -5.91
C GLN A 214 34.08 -6.94 -5.94
N ASP A 215 33.13 -7.87 -6.10
CA ASP A 215 33.43 -9.28 -6.31
C ASP A 215 33.49 -9.54 -7.81
N GLU A 216 34.72 -9.71 -8.29
CA GLU A 216 35.01 -9.92 -9.70
C GLU A 216 34.68 -11.33 -10.21
N SER A 217 34.31 -12.25 -9.33
CA SER A 217 33.94 -13.61 -9.73
C SER A 217 32.51 -13.71 -10.26
N ARG A 218 31.67 -12.70 -9.98
CA ARG A 218 30.24 -12.79 -10.30
C ARG A 218 29.94 -12.61 -11.77
N THR A 219 29.10 -13.50 -12.29
CA THR A 219 28.68 -13.53 -13.69
C THR A 219 27.21 -13.93 -13.82
N CYS A 220 26.62 -13.72 -15.00
CA CYS A 220 25.28 -14.24 -15.30
C CYS A 220 25.15 -15.76 -15.14
N ALA A 221 26.25 -16.53 -15.15
CA ALA A 221 26.17 -17.99 -15.03
C ALA A 221 25.72 -18.48 -13.64
N GLU A 222 25.71 -17.61 -12.62
CA GLU A 222 25.18 -17.94 -11.29
C GLU A 222 23.65 -17.90 -11.19
N VAL A 223 23.00 -17.23 -12.13
CA VAL A 223 21.55 -17.05 -12.14
C VAL A 223 21.05 -17.48 -13.51
N ASP A 224 20.35 -18.61 -13.52
CA ASP A 224 19.80 -19.18 -14.76
C ASP A 224 18.95 -18.16 -15.52
N ASP A 225 19.11 -18.16 -16.84
CA ASP A 225 18.40 -17.30 -17.80
C ASP A 225 18.59 -15.77 -17.63
N LEU A 226 19.53 -15.33 -16.77
CA LEU A 226 19.83 -13.91 -16.60
C LEU A 226 20.48 -13.31 -17.85
N ASP A 227 19.87 -12.24 -18.38
CA ASP A 227 20.33 -11.60 -19.62
C ASP A 227 21.56 -10.72 -19.38
N CYS A 228 21.56 -9.96 -18.27
CA CYS A 228 22.64 -9.05 -17.93
C CYS A 228 22.81 -8.92 -16.41
N LEU A 229 24.07 -8.93 -15.97
CA LEU A 229 24.48 -8.63 -14.61
C LEU A 229 25.36 -7.38 -14.63
N ILE A 230 24.97 -6.38 -13.83
CA ILE A 230 25.74 -5.16 -13.64
C ILE A 230 26.19 -5.07 -12.18
N GLY A 231 27.50 -5.00 -11.97
CA GLY A 231 28.10 -4.74 -10.66
C GLY A 231 28.33 -3.25 -10.44
N ARG A 232 27.94 -2.74 -9.26
CA ARG A 232 28.13 -1.33 -8.88
C ARG A 232 28.41 -1.15 -7.37
N PRO A 233 29.03 -0.02 -6.97
CA PRO A 233 29.08 0.39 -5.57
C PRO A 233 27.68 0.63 -4.99
N ASN A 234 27.51 0.45 -3.68
CA ASN A 234 26.24 0.65 -2.97
C ASN A 234 25.89 2.13 -2.70
N GLU A 235 25.98 2.99 -3.72
CA GLU A 235 25.61 4.41 -3.64
C GLU A 235 24.19 4.62 -4.17
N GLY A 236 23.39 5.50 -3.56
CA GLY A 236 22.01 5.74 -4.01
C GLY A 236 21.02 4.58 -3.78
N TYR A 237 21.47 3.48 -3.17
CA TYR A 237 20.70 2.27 -2.87
C TYR A 237 19.94 1.73 -4.11
N ASP A 238 18.73 1.18 -3.91
CA ASP A 238 17.93 0.54 -4.96
C ASP A 238 17.63 1.48 -6.13
N PHE A 239 17.33 2.75 -5.85
CA PHE A 239 17.12 3.76 -6.90
C PHE A 239 18.38 4.00 -7.72
N GLY A 240 19.56 3.98 -7.08
CA GLY A 240 20.84 4.02 -7.79
C GLY A 240 21.04 2.79 -8.69
N SER A 241 20.64 1.61 -8.23
CA SER A 241 20.69 0.37 -9.02
C SER A 241 19.71 0.40 -10.20
N TRP A 242 18.49 0.88 -10.01
CA TRP A 242 17.54 1.07 -11.12
C TRP A 242 18.00 2.13 -12.11
N ALA A 243 18.53 3.26 -11.63
CA ALA A 243 19.14 4.28 -12.47
C ALA A 243 20.25 3.67 -13.35
N THR A 244 21.15 2.88 -12.77
CA THR A 244 22.20 2.17 -13.51
C THR A 244 21.63 1.29 -14.62
N GLY A 245 20.63 0.46 -14.33
CA GLY A 245 20.02 -0.43 -15.33
C GLY A 245 19.26 0.33 -16.42
N ILE A 246 18.54 1.39 -16.06
CA ILE A 246 17.77 2.23 -17.00
C ILE A 246 18.71 3.00 -17.92
N LEU A 247 19.73 3.67 -17.37
CA LEU A 247 20.71 4.43 -18.14
C LEU A 247 21.54 3.53 -19.07
N HIS A 248 21.75 2.27 -18.69
CA HIS A 248 22.38 1.28 -19.57
C HIS A 248 21.54 0.95 -20.81
N CYS A 249 20.22 1.15 -20.75
CA CYS A 249 19.28 0.88 -21.84
C CYS A 249 18.54 2.14 -22.31
N ALA A 250 19.10 3.34 -22.07
CA ALA A 250 18.43 4.61 -22.35
C ALA A 250 17.96 4.73 -23.81
N ASP A 251 18.81 4.29 -24.75
CA ASP A 251 18.54 4.38 -26.20
C ASP A 251 17.32 3.59 -26.67
N VAL A 252 16.91 2.56 -25.92
CA VAL A 252 15.79 1.67 -26.28
C VAL A 252 14.63 1.75 -25.29
N LEU A 253 14.72 2.61 -24.27
CA LEU A 253 13.72 2.69 -23.20
C LEU A 253 12.35 3.12 -23.74
N HIS A 254 12.32 4.03 -24.71
CA HIS A 254 11.10 4.54 -25.34
C HIS A 254 10.39 3.52 -26.24
N ASP A 255 11.09 2.45 -26.67
CA ASP A 255 10.53 1.39 -27.51
C ASP A 255 9.85 0.27 -26.71
N LEU A 256 9.98 0.29 -25.38
CA LEU A 256 9.42 -0.71 -24.49
C LEU A 256 7.90 -0.55 -24.33
N ASP A 257 7.20 -1.68 -24.30
CA ASP A 257 5.80 -1.73 -23.89
C ASP A 257 5.66 -1.77 -22.36
N GLU A 258 6.69 -2.24 -21.65
CA GLU A 258 6.63 -2.42 -20.20
C GLU A 258 8.02 -2.42 -19.53
N LEU A 259 8.12 -1.72 -18.40
CA LEU A 259 9.29 -1.73 -17.51
C LEU A 259 8.87 -2.12 -16.09
N ILE A 260 9.55 -3.11 -15.50
CA ILE A 260 9.43 -3.45 -14.07
C ILE A 260 10.71 -3.06 -13.33
N LEU A 261 10.55 -2.36 -12.22
CA LEU A 261 11.60 -2.14 -11.23
C LEU A 261 11.23 -2.90 -9.96
N VAL A 262 12.14 -3.75 -9.48
CA VAL A 262 11.93 -4.53 -8.27
C VAL A 262 13.22 -4.58 -7.47
N ASN A 263 13.10 -4.58 -6.14
CA ASN A 263 14.25 -4.80 -5.26
C ASN A 263 14.08 -6.09 -4.45
N ASP A 264 15.16 -6.48 -3.78
CA ASP A 264 15.21 -7.69 -2.98
C ASP A 264 14.75 -7.44 -1.51
N SER A 265 14.12 -6.32 -1.17
CA SER A 265 13.76 -6.00 0.23
C SER A 265 12.65 -6.89 0.85
N ALA A 266 12.11 -7.84 0.10
CA ALA A 266 11.04 -8.74 0.51
C ALA A 266 11.33 -10.21 0.13
N PHE A 267 10.81 -11.14 0.93
CA PHE A 267 10.66 -12.53 0.53
C PHE A 267 9.36 -12.70 -0.26
N GLY A 268 9.38 -13.55 -1.29
CA GLY A 268 8.30 -13.66 -2.28
C GLY A 268 7.73 -15.06 -2.46
N ARG A 269 6.92 -15.20 -3.53
CA ARG A 269 6.18 -16.43 -3.90
C ARG A 269 5.16 -16.92 -2.86
N ILE A 270 4.65 -16.01 -2.01
CA ILE A 270 3.57 -16.31 -1.07
C ILE A 270 2.23 -16.47 -1.79
N ALA A 271 2.01 -15.66 -2.84
CA ALA A 271 0.83 -15.68 -3.69
C ALA A 271 1.22 -15.28 -5.13
N PRO A 272 0.49 -15.73 -6.17
CA PRO A 272 0.80 -15.38 -7.56
C PRO A 272 0.48 -13.91 -7.84
N LEU A 273 1.48 -13.13 -8.27
CA LEU A 273 1.32 -11.71 -8.65
C LEU A 273 0.83 -11.53 -10.10
N GLU A 274 1.27 -12.39 -11.01
CA GLU A 274 1.06 -12.27 -12.45
C GLU A 274 -0.42 -12.06 -12.85
N PRO A 275 -1.42 -12.76 -12.30
CA PRO A 275 -2.82 -12.54 -12.69
C PRO A 275 -3.32 -11.13 -12.37
N ARG A 276 -2.94 -10.57 -11.21
CA ARG A 276 -3.31 -9.21 -10.81
C ARG A 276 -2.60 -8.16 -11.65
N LEU A 277 -1.31 -8.38 -11.91
CA LEU A 277 -0.53 -7.46 -12.74
C LEU A 277 -1.07 -7.41 -14.17
N SER A 278 -1.36 -8.58 -14.76
CA SER A 278 -1.85 -8.70 -16.14
C SER A 278 -3.25 -8.11 -16.35
N ALA A 279 -4.08 -8.08 -15.30
CA ALA A 279 -5.40 -7.46 -15.33
C ALA A 279 -5.35 -5.92 -15.17
N CYS A 280 -4.22 -5.35 -14.77
CA CYS A 280 -4.08 -3.92 -14.54
C CYS A 280 -3.56 -3.21 -15.78
N THR A 281 -4.35 -2.26 -16.31
CA THR A 281 -3.97 -1.44 -17.47
C THR A 281 -3.40 -0.08 -17.11
N ALA A 282 -3.30 0.25 -15.81
CA ALA A 282 -2.83 1.56 -15.38
C ALA A 282 -1.37 1.80 -15.81
N PRO A 283 -1.02 3.01 -16.29
CA PRO A 283 0.31 3.30 -16.84
C PRO A 283 1.41 3.29 -15.78
N PHE A 284 1.10 3.63 -14.53
CA PHE A 284 2.05 3.57 -13.41
C PHE A 284 1.46 2.78 -12.25
N VAL A 285 2.11 1.68 -11.88
CA VAL A 285 1.64 0.71 -10.90
C VAL A 285 2.68 0.50 -9.82
N CYS A 286 2.23 0.46 -8.57
CA CYS A 286 2.99 -0.04 -7.42
C CYS A 286 2.19 -1.18 -6.76
N LEU A 287 2.84 -1.96 -5.89
CA LEU A 287 2.09 -2.96 -5.12
C LEU A 287 1.28 -2.33 -4.00
N THR A 288 1.88 -1.44 -3.22
CA THR A 288 1.20 -0.70 -2.15
C THR A 288 1.53 0.78 -2.27
N ASP A 289 0.57 1.63 -1.94
CA ASP A 289 0.78 3.06 -1.73
C ASP A 289 0.88 3.40 -0.25
N SER A 290 1.43 4.55 0.06
CA SER A 290 1.63 5.04 1.42
C SER A 290 1.28 6.52 1.48
N TYR A 291 0.82 6.95 2.66
CA TYR A 291 0.54 8.35 2.98
C TYR A 291 1.56 8.93 3.97
N GLN A 292 2.63 8.17 4.28
CA GLN A 292 3.71 8.69 5.13
C GLN A 292 4.41 9.84 4.41
N VAL A 293 4.49 11.01 5.04
CA VAL A 293 4.99 12.27 4.43
C VAL A 293 4.05 12.84 3.37
N SER A 294 3.77 12.11 2.29
CA SER A 294 2.80 12.44 1.24
C SER A 294 2.25 11.16 0.61
N HIS A 295 1.23 11.27 -0.26
CA HIS A 295 0.77 10.11 -1.05
C HIS A 295 1.86 9.71 -2.07
N HIS A 296 2.29 8.45 -2.04
CA HIS A 296 3.30 7.90 -2.95
C HIS A 296 3.16 6.38 -3.09
N GLY A 297 3.65 5.82 -4.19
CA GLY A 297 3.82 4.37 -4.33
C GLY A 297 5.07 3.87 -3.62
N GLN A 298 4.99 2.75 -2.89
CA GLN A 298 6.18 2.12 -2.31
C GLN A 298 7.02 1.45 -3.41
N SER A 299 8.34 1.64 -3.37
CA SER A 299 9.21 1.35 -4.51
C SER A 299 9.73 -0.09 -4.63
N TYR A 300 9.41 -0.99 -3.70
CA TYR A 300 9.95 -2.35 -3.76
C TYR A 300 9.45 -3.18 -4.96
N PHE A 301 8.39 -2.71 -5.61
CA PHE A 301 7.96 -3.17 -6.91
C PHE A 301 7.18 -2.04 -7.59
N LEU A 302 7.62 -1.68 -8.79
CA LEU A 302 7.03 -0.64 -9.63
C LEU A 302 6.91 -1.18 -11.06
N ARG A 303 5.83 -0.84 -11.75
CA ARG A 303 5.61 -1.17 -13.16
C ARG A 303 5.21 0.08 -13.91
N PHE A 304 5.87 0.31 -15.03
CA PHE A 304 5.56 1.36 -15.98
C PHE A 304 5.07 0.72 -17.27
N GLY A 305 3.92 1.18 -17.76
CA GLY A 305 3.44 0.87 -19.10
C GLY A 305 4.16 1.70 -20.16
N ARG A 306 3.67 1.60 -21.39
CA ARG A 306 4.23 2.26 -22.56
C ARG A 306 4.18 3.79 -22.46
N GLU A 307 3.08 4.35 -21.96
CA GLU A 307 2.84 5.80 -22.00
C GLU A 307 3.86 6.61 -21.17
N PRO A 308 4.20 6.24 -19.91
CA PRO A 308 5.25 6.92 -19.16
C PRO A 308 6.64 6.77 -19.78
N LEU A 309 6.93 5.64 -20.44
CA LEU A 309 8.21 5.36 -21.07
C LEU A 309 8.40 6.22 -22.34
N GLU A 310 7.38 6.24 -23.23
CA GLU A 310 7.38 7.06 -24.45
C GLU A 310 7.39 8.57 -24.16
N SER A 311 6.77 9.00 -23.06
CA SER A 311 6.76 10.41 -22.68
C SER A 311 8.13 10.96 -22.24
N GLY A 312 9.10 10.08 -21.97
CA GLY A 312 10.39 10.43 -21.38
C GLY A 312 10.36 10.65 -19.87
N ALA A 313 9.19 10.70 -19.23
CA ALA A 313 9.07 11.00 -17.80
C ALA A 313 9.88 10.06 -16.88
N VAL A 314 9.98 8.77 -17.25
CA VAL A 314 10.79 7.79 -16.51
C VAL A 314 12.28 8.08 -16.68
N LEU A 315 12.74 8.31 -17.91
CA LEU A 315 14.15 8.59 -18.20
C LEU A 315 14.59 9.89 -17.53
N ASP A 316 13.82 10.97 -17.72
CA ASP A 316 14.08 12.30 -17.13
C ASP A 316 14.24 12.24 -15.61
N PHE A 317 13.43 11.41 -14.94
CA PHE A 317 13.53 11.23 -13.49
C PHE A 317 14.86 10.56 -13.10
N PHE A 318 15.21 9.45 -13.76
CA PHE A 318 16.40 8.67 -13.41
C PHE A 318 17.71 9.34 -13.82
N GLU A 319 17.72 10.12 -14.90
CA GLU A 319 18.86 10.98 -15.27
C GLU A 319 19.18 12.03 -14.20
N ARG A 320 18.14 12.54 -13.53
CA ARG A 320 18.25 13.59 -12.50
C ARG A 320 18.31 13.03 -11.08
N TYR A 321 18.22 11.72 -10.90
CA TYR A 321 18.14 11.13 -9.57
C TYR A 321 19.44 11.38 -8.78
N PRO A 322 19.37 12.04 -7.61
CA PRO A 322 20.57 12.28 -6.81
C PRO A 322 20.97 10.98 -6.11
N PHE A 323 22.14 10.44 -6.44
CA PHE A 323 22.73 9.24 -5.81
C PHE A 323 23.12 9.49 -4.35
N THR A 324 22.12 9.58 -3.47
CA THR A 324 22.25 9.90 -2.04
C THR A 324 22.35 8.65 -1.17
N ASN A 325 23.22 8.70 -0.15
CA ASN A 325 23.40 7.62 0.82
C ASN A 325 22.60 7.84 2.12
N LYS A 326 21.64 8.78 2.14
CA LYS A 326 20.78 9.02 3.30
C LYS A 326 19.38 8.43 3.05
N LYS A 327 18.94 7.47 3.89
CA LYS A 327 17.62 6.81 3.77
C LYS A 327 16.45 7.79 3.64
N ARG A 328 16.47 8.91 4.38
CA ARG A 328 15.44 9.96 4.27
C ARG A 328 15.40 10.62 2.89
N ASP A 329 16.57 10.82 2.27
CA ASP A 329 16.68 11.43 0.97
C ASP A 329 16.31 10.43 -0.13
N VAL A 330 16.56 9.13 0.07
CA VAL A 330 16.05 8.07 -0.84
C VAL A 330 14.52 8.03 -0.83
N ILE A 331 13.87 8.12 0.33
CA ILE A 331 12.39 8.18 0.38
C ILE A 331 11.89 9.47 -0.28
N ARG A 332 12.51 10.60 0.04
CA ARG A 332 12.06 11.91 -0.45
C ARG A 332 12.31 12.12 -1.94
N ASN A 333 13.52 11.86 -2.41
CA ASN A 333 13.92 12.08 -3.80
C ASN A 333 13.64 10.86 -4.69
N GLY A 334 13.56 9.67 -4.08
CA GLY A 334 13.18 8.43 -4.74
C GLY A 334 11.67 8.23 -4.73
N GLU A 335 11.11 7.59 -3.70
CA GLU A 335 9.69 7.18 -3.67
C GLU A 335 8.71 8.34 -3.93
N ILE A 336 8.88 9.43 -3.20
CA ILE A 336 8.02 10.62 -3.33
C ILE A 336 8.34 11.39 -4.62
N GLY A 337 9.63 11.54 -4.94
CA GLY A 337 10.07 12.23 -6.16
C GLY A 337 9.57 11.57 -7.44
N LEU A 338 9.70 10.25 -7.53
CA LEU A 338 9.20 9.45 -8.65
C LEU A 338 7.68 9.53 -8.76
N SER A 339 6.98 9.39 -7.63
CA SER A 339 5.52 9.50 -7.60
C SER A 339 5.06 10.88 -8.07
N THR A 340 5.77 11.94 -7.69
CA THR A 340 5.50 13.32 -8.13
C THR A 340 5.76 13.48 -9.62
N ALA A 341 6.90 12.98 -10.12
CA ALA A 341 7.23 13.04 -11.55
C ALA A 341 6.20 12.32 -12.42
N MET A 342 5.69 11.16 -11.97
CA MET A 342 4.63 10.44 -12.67
C MET A 342 3.31 11.24 -12.67
N LEU A 343 2.93 11.83 -11.54
CA LEU A 343 1.73 12.67 -11.44
C LEU A 343 1.83 13.92 -12.32
N ASP A 344 2.98 14.60 -12.34
CA ASP A 344 3.24 15.77 -13.18
C ASP A 344 3.20 15.41 -14.68
N GLY A 345 3.60 14.19 -15.03
CA GLY A 345 3.44 13.61 -16.37
C GLY A 345 2.02 13.18 -16.73
N GLY A 346 1.05 13.32 -15.82
CA GLY A 346 -0.35 12.92 -16.02
C GLY A 346 -0.65 11.45 -15.71
N PHE A 347 0.28 10.72 -15.08
CA PHE A 347 0.16 9.31 -14.75
C PHE A 347 -0.18 9.13 -13.27
N GLY A 348 -1.42 8.70 -13.00
CA GLY A 348 -1.88 8.44 -11.64
C GLY A 348 -1.16 7.25 -10.99
N ILE A 349 -0.99 7.31 -9.66
CA ILE A 349 -0.44 6.20 -8.86
C ILE A 349 -1.51 5.12 -8.70
N HIS A 350 -1.27 3.92 -9.25
CA HIS A 350 -2.17 2.79 -9.09
C HIS A 350 -1.56 1.71 -8.19
N ALA A 351 -2.05 1.58 -6.96
CA ALA A 351 -1.66 0.49 -6.07
C ALA A 351 -2.51 -0.77 -6.34
N LEU A 352 -1.88 -1.92 -6.56
CA LEU A 352 -2.60 -3.21 -6.67
C LEU A 352 -3.20 -3.66 -5.32
N PHE A 353 -2.64 -3.17 -4.22
CA PHE A 353 -3.08 -3.36 -2.85
C PHE A 353 -3.17 -2.00 -2.15
N PRO A 354 -4.24 -1.23 -2.39
CA PRO A 354 -4.36 0.13 -1.88
C PRO A 354 -4.37 0.18 -0.35
N TYR A 355 -3.66 1.15 0.23
CA TYR A 355 -3.57 1.41 1.66
C TYR A 355 -4.94 1.48 2.32
N GLU A 356 -5.89 2.19 1.70
CA GLU A 356 -7.24 2.36 2.23
C GLU A 356 -7.96 1.02 2.38
N GLN A 357 -7.87 0.15 1.37
CA GLN A 357 -8.49 -1.18 1.41
C GLN A 357 -7.81 -2.06 2.47
N ALA A 358 -6.47 -2.07 2.49
CA ALA A 358 -5.71 -2.84 3.46
C ALA A 358 -5.99 -2.40 4.90
N SER A 359 -6.05 -1.10 5.16
CA SER A 359 -6.34 -0.53 6.49
C SER A 359 -7.75 -0.86 6.95
N ALA A 360 -8.76 -0.74 6.07
CA ALA A 360 -10.15 -1.04 6.41
C ALA A 360 -10.33 -2.52 6.79
N GLN A 361 -9.79 -3.42 5.97
CA GLN A 361 -9.80 -4.86 6.26
C GLN A 361 -9.02 -5.18 7.54
N TRP A 362 -7.89 -4.50 7.79
CA TRP A 362 -7.08 -4.75 8.98
C TRP A 362 -7.82 -4.35 10.26
N ILE A 363 -8.52 -3.20 10.25
CA ILE A 363 -9.38 -2.79 11.37
C ILE A 363 -10.54 -3.76 11.58
N GLU A 364 -11.18 -4.23 10.50
CA GLU A 364 -12.21 -5.27 10.56
C GLU A 364 -11.70 -6.57 11.18
N HIS A 365 -10.43 -6.89 10.93
CA HIS A 365 -9.79 -8.10 11.44
C HIS A 365 -9.16 -7.95 12.82
N ALA A 366 -9.06 -6.74 13.39
CA ALA A 366 -8.50 -6.52 14.73
C ALA A 366 -9.09 -7.45 15.82
N PRO A 367 -10.41 -7.73 15.85
CA PRO A 367 -10.97 -8.66 16.83
C PRO A 367 -10.52 -10.12 16.62
N LYS A 368 -10.34 -10.56 15.37
CA LYS A 368 -9.74 -11.88 15.05
C LYS A 368 -8.28 -11.91 15.48
N THR A 369 -7.53 -10.82 15.30
CA THR A 369 -6.14 -10.67 15.74
C THR A 369 -6.00 -10.82 17.25
N VAL A 370 -6.91 -10.23 18.04
CA VAL A 370 -6.98 -10.43 19.50
C VAL A 370 -7.17 -11.90 19.84
N GLY A 371 -8.08 -12.60 19.14
CA GLY A 371 -8.32 -14.03 19.30
C GLY A 371 -7.05 -14.85 19.04
N LEU A 372 -6.37 -14.57 17.92
CA LEU A 372 -5.11 -15.21 17.54
C LEU A 372 -4.04 -15.03 18.62
N ILE A 373 -3.79 -13.79 19.07
CA ILE A 373 -2.81 -13.52 20.13
C ILE A 373 -3.15 -14.32 21.41
N LYS A 374 -4.43 -14.32 21.82
CA LYS A 374 -4.86 -15.04 23.01
C LYS A 374 -4.68 -16.56 22.89
N GLU A 375 -4.98 -17.14 21.73
CA GLU A 375 -4.82 -18.57 21.49
C GLU A 375 -3.34 -18.96 21.50
N THR A 376 -2.49 -18.23 20.76
CA THR A 376 -1.04 -18.50 20.73
C THR A 376 -0.43 -18.46 22.13
N TYR A 377 -0.81 -17.48 22.96
CA TYR A 377 -0.32 -17.44 24.35
C TYR A 377 -0.91 -18.54 25.23
N ARG A 378 -2.08 -19.08 24.90
CA ARG A 378 -2.64 -20.25 25.59
C ARG A 378 -1.85 -21.51 25.26
N GLU A 379 -1.56 -21.74 23.97
CA GLU A 379 -0.76 -22.87 23.50
C GLU A 379 0.65 -22.88 24.11
N LEU A 380 1.23 -21.69 24.30
CA LEU A 380 2.54 -21.54 24.95
C LEU A 380 2.50 -21.64 26.49
N GLY A 381 1.32 -21.81 27.10
CA GLY A 381 1.18 -21.80 28.57
C GLY A 381 1.42 -20.43 29.23
N LEU A 382 1.33 -19.34 28.46
CA LEU A 382 1.60 -17.96 28.87
C LEU A 382 0.34 -17.07 28.86
N TYR A 383 -0.85 -17.67 28.85
CA TYR A 383 -2.11 -16.94 28.85
C TYR A 383 -2.25 -16.05 30.08
N GLY A 384 -2.63 -14.79 29.88
CA GLY A 384 -2.74 -13.80 30.97
C GLY A 384 -1.41 -13.18 31.41
N SER A 385 -0.29 -13.57 30.82
CA SER A 385 1.03 -13.02 31.13
C SER A 385 1.12 -11.51 30.83
N LYS A 386 2.05 -10.82 31.51
CA LYS A 386 2.36 -9.41 31.24
C LYS A 386 2.75 -9.17 29.77
N THR A 387 3.48 -10.10 29.17
CA THR A 387 3.91 -10.04 27.76
C THR A 387 2.71 -10.11 26.82
N MET A 388 1.75 -11.01 27.07
CA MET A 388 0.50 -11.09 26.31
C MET A 388 -0.27 -9.77 26.38
N ASN A 389 -0.46 -9.25 27.59
CA ASN A 389 -1.21 -7.99 27.80
C ASN A 389 -0.52 -6.82 27.08
N ARG A 390 0.82 -6.72 27.16
CA ARG A 390 1.59 -5.71 26.41
C ARG A 390 1.37 -5.81 24.90
N ARG A 391 1.24 -7.00 24.33
CA ARG A 391 0.94 -7.18 22.89
C ARG A 391 -0.47 -6.70 22.56
N LEU A 392 -1.45 -6.99 23.40
CA LEU A 392 -2.82 -6.51 23.23
C LEU A 392 -2.90 -4.98 23.35
N ASP A 393 -2.14 -4.38 24.28
CA ASP A 393 -2.04 -2.92 24.43
C ASP A 393 -1.42 -2.28 23.18
N VAL A 394 -0.33 -2.85 22.66
CA VAL A 394 0.30 -2.38 21.40
C VAL A 394 -0.66 -2.49 20.22
N LEU A 395 -1.41 -3.59 20.10
CA LEU A 395 -2.44 -3.72 19.07
C LEU A 395 -3.51 -2.62 19.22
N ALA A 396 -3.92 -2.32 20.46
CA ALA A 396 -4.90 -1.29 20.72
C ALA A 396 -4.41 0.11 20.34
N GLU A 397 -3.15 0.43 20.65
CA GLU A 397 -2.50 1.68 20.26
C GLU A 397 -2.37 1.79 18.74
N GLN A 398 -2.00 0.71 18.05
CA GLN A 398 -1.91 0.66 16.60
C GLN A 398 -3.27 0.84 15.92
N VAL A 399 -4.31 0.21 16.46
CA VAL A 399 -5.70 0.43 16.04
C VAL A 399 -6.03 1.90 16.21
N GLU A 400 -5.92 2.46 17.42
CA GLU A 400 -6.21 3.87 17.71
C GLU A 400 -5.46 4.84 16.78
N SER A 401 -4.20 4.54 16.44
CA SER A 401 -3.38 5.31 15.49
C SER A 401 -3.98 5.31 14.07
N VAL A 402 -4.35 4.13 13.55
CA VAL A 402 -5.00 4.00 12.23
C VAL A 402 -6.37 4.67 12.24
N LEU A 403 -7.14 4.52 13.33
CA LEU A 403 -8.44 5.20 13.49
C LEU A 403 -8.32 6.73 13.48
N ARG A 404 -7.17 7.26 13.90
CA ARG A 404 -6.83 8.69 13.86
C ARG A 404 -6.23 9.14 12.52
N ASN A 405 -6.21 8.26 11.52
CA ASN A 405 -5.60 8.50 10.21
C ASN A 405 -4.11 8.88 10.30
N VAL A 406 -3.39 8.31 11.26
CA VAL A 406 -1.92 8.43 11.31
C VAL A 406 -1.35 7.46 10.28
N PRO A 407 -0.65 7.94 9.23
CA PRO A 407 -0.13 7.07 8.19
C PRO A 407 0.89 6.06 8.73
N ALA A 408 0.76 4.82 8.27
CA ALA A 408 1.68 3.72 8.59
C ALA A 408 2.28 3.15 7.32
N ASN A 409 3.35 2.36 7.43
CA ASN A 409 3.81 1.54 6.31
C ASN A 409 2.85 0.34 6.16
N PRO A 410 2.08 0.21 5.06
CA PRO A 410 1.05 -0.81 4.94
C PRO A 410 1.63 -2.23 4.89
N SER A 411 2.77 -2.41 4.22
CA SER A 411 3.46 -3.70 4.15
C SER A 411 4.07 -4.15 5.48
N HIS A 412 4.12 -3.26 6.48
CA HIS A 412 4.49 -3.60 7.86
C HIS A 412 3.26 -3.79 8.74
N LEU A 413 2.41 -2.77 8.89
CA LEU A 413 1.32 -2.84 9.87
C LEU A 413 0.20 -3.79 9.43
N PHE A 414 -0.11 -3.82 8.12
CA PHE A 414 -1.22 -4.59 7.56
C PHE A 414 -0.75 -5.90 6.93
N TRP A 415 0.50 -6.31 7.19
CA TRP A 415 1.17 -7.43 6.52
C TRP A 415 0.31 -8.71 6.46
N ARG A 416 -0.30 -9.10 7.60
CA ARG A 416 -1.06 -10.35 7.68
C ARG A 416 -2.33 -10.27 6.87
N THR A 417 -3.04 -9.15 6.97
CA THR A 417 -4.27 -8.90 6.21
C THR A 417 -3.99 -8.83 4.71
N LEU A 418 -2.89 -8.19 4.30
CA LEU A 418 -2.45 -8.18 2.91
C LEU A 418 -2.26 -9.60 2.38
N ILE A 419 -1.56 -10.45 3.12
CA ILE A 419 -1.31 -11.84 2.71
C ILE A 419 -2.60 -12.67 2.75
N SER A 420 -3.26 -12.75 3.91
CA SER A 420 -4.35 -13.71 4.14
C SER A 420 -5.65 -13.35 3.43
N GLU A 421 -5.92 -12.06 3.21
CA GLU A 421 -7.22 -11.59 2.69
C GLU A 421 -7.11 -11.04 1.26
N SER A 422 -5.96 -10.49 0.90
CA SER A 422 -5.76 -9.87 -0.41
C SER A 422 -4.90 -10.72 -1.35
N GLY A 423 -4.20 -11.76 -0.87
CA GLY A 423 -3.27 -12.54 -1.70
C GLY A 423 -2.04 -11.72 -2.08
N PHE A 424 -1.53 -10.93 -1.14
CA PHE A 424 -0.30 -10.15 -1.34
C PHE A 424 0.92 -11.09 -1.45
N PRO A 425 1.77 -10.92 -2.47
CA PRO A 425 2.78 -11.92 -2.85
C PRO A 425 4.06 -11.91 -2.00
N PHE A 426 4.21 -10.94 -1.10
CA PHE A 426 5.48 -10.63 -0.44
C PHE A 426 5.37 -10.47 1.07
N ILE A 427 6.49 -10.66 1.76
CA ILE A 427 6.67 -10.21 3.15
C ILE A 427 8.01 -9.48 3.30
N LYS A 428 8.01 -8.33 3.96
CA LYS A 428 9.22 -7.52 4.13
C LYS A 428 10.25 -8.23 5.02
N ARG A 429 11.50 -8.31 4.55
CA ARG A 429 12.61 -8.85 5.34
C ARG A 429 12.78 -8.08 6.65
N GLU A 430 12.74 -6.75 6.58
CA GLU A 430 12.87 -5.88 7.77
C GLU A 430 11.75 -6.12 8.79
N LEU A 431 10.53 -6.40 8.34
CA LEU A 431 9.41 -6.74 9.22
C LEU A 431 9.71 -8.02 10.02
N LEU A 432 10.06 -9.12 9.33
CA LEU A 432 10.34 -10.41 9.98
C LEU A 432 11.56 -10.35 10.91
N LEU A 433 12.62 -9.66 10.49
CA LEU A 433 13.91 -9.72 11.17
C LEU A 433 14.06 -8.71 12.31
N LYS A 434 13.42 -7.54 12.17
CA LYS A 434 13.59 -6.43 13.13
C LYS A 434 12.29 -6.00 13.80
N ASN A 435 11.15 -6.22 13.15
CA ASN A 435 9.84 -5.71 13.57
C ASN A 435 9.90 -4.22 14.01
N PRO A 436 10.28 -3.31 13.10
CA PRO A 436 10.69 -1.94 13.46
C PRO A 436 9.60 -1.11 14.13
N ILE A 437 8.33 -1.47 13.91
CA ILE A 437 7.16 -0.79 14.49
C ILE A 437 6.48 -1.61 15.59
N GLY A 438 7.09 -2.73 16.00
CA GLY A 438 6.58 -3.58 17.07
C GLY A 438 5.20 -4.16 16.80
N VAL A 439 4.88 -4.56 15.56
CA VAL A 439 3.58 -5.14 15.20
C VAL A 439 3.22 -6.26 16.17
N ALA A 440 2.01 -6.17 16.74
CA ALA A 440 1.58 -7.06 17.82
C ALA A 440 1.40 -8.51 17.37
N ASP A 441 1.03 -8.74 16.11
CA ASP A 441 0.67 -10.04 15.56
C ASP A 441 1.77 -10.69 14.70
N LEU A 442 3.00 -10.16 14.73
CA LEU A 442 4.15 -10.82 14.11
C LEU A 442 4.65 -12.02 14.94
N PHE A 443 4.38 -12.07 16.24
CA PHE A 443 4.80 -13.18 17.10
C PHE A 443 4.24 -14.55 16.64
N PRO A 444 2.97 -14.68 16.19
CA PRO A 444 2.50 -15.85 15.46
C PRO A 444 3.41 -16.34 14.32
N MET A 445 4.11 -15.45 13.62
CA MET A 445 5.00 -15.80 12.50
C MET A 445 6.38 -16.32 12.91
N MET A 446 6.85 -16.02 14.13
CA MET A 446 8.20 -16.41 14.57
C MET A 446 8.34 -17.94 14.80
N THR A 447 7.30 -18.71 14.48
CA THR A 447 7.33 -20.18 14.47
C THR A 447 7.61 -20.66 13.05
N THR A 448 8.53 -21.62 12.89
CA THR A 448 8.90 -22.20 11.58
C THR A 448 7.66 -22.63 10.78
N ARG A 449 6.66 -23.21 11.47
CA ARG A 449 5.37 -23.62 10.91
C ARG A 449 4.62 -22.54 10.13
N TYR A 450 4.70 -21.28 10.55
CA TYR A 450 3.97 -20.21 9.87
C TYR A 450 4.71 -19.75 8.60
N VAL A 451 6.04 -19.71 8.65
CA VAL A 451 6.88 -19.37 7.49
C VAL A 451 6.78 -20.47 6.42
N GLU A 452 6.72 -21.74 6.83
CA GLU A 452 6.36 -22.89 6.00
C GLU A 452 4.97 -22.72 5.37
N ALA A 453 3.96 -22.38 6.18
CA ALA A 453 2.58 -22.25 5.71
C ALA A 453 2.37 -21.18 4.64
N ILE A 454 3.15 -20.10 4.66
CA ILE A 454 3.11 -19.06 3.62
C ILE A 454 4.11 -19.30 2.48
N GLY A 455 4.84 -20.42 2.49
CA GLY A 455 5.76 -20.80 1.41
C GLY A 455 7.05 -19.98 1.33
N ALA A 456 7.40 -19.23 2.39
CA ALA A 456 8.59 -18.37 2.42
C ALA A 456 9.80 -19.03 3.13
N GLU A 457 9.63 -20.24 3.66
CA GLU A 457 10.61 -20.95 4.51
C GLU A 457 12.01 -20.98 3.89
N ASN A 458 12.13 -21.52 2.68
CA ASN A 458 13.44 -21.70 2.03
C ASN A 458 14.21 -20.38 1.90
N GLN A 459 13.54 -19.31 1.48
CA GLN A 459 14.16 -17.98 1.34
C GLN A 459 14.55 -17.39 2.69
N VAL A 460 13.74 -17.61 3.74
CA VAL A 460 14.02 -17.12 5.09
C VAL A 460 15.18 -17.90 5.74
N VAL A 461 15.18 -19.23 5.63
CA VAL A 461 16.23 -20.10 6.18
C VAL A 461 17.57 -19.79 5.54
N GLU A 462 17.66 -19.79 4.20
CA GLU A 462 18.90 -19.45 3.49
C GLU A 462 19.40 -18.04 3.85
N TYR A 463 18.51 -17.06 3.97
CA TYR A 463 18.88 -15.71 4.36
C TYR A 463 19.45 -15.66 5.79
N LEU A 464 18.83 -16.36 6.74
CA LEU A 464 19.28 -16.38 8.13
C LEU A 464 20.61 -17.10 8.29
N ASP A 465 20.81 -18.23 7.61
CA ASP A 465 22.07 -18.96 7.59
C ASP A 465 23.24 -18.08 7.12
N LEU A 466 22.96 -17.09 6.27
CA LEU A 466 23.96 -16.21 5.68
C LEU A 466 24.15 -14.89 6.43
N VAL A 467 23.08 -14.26 6.93
CA VAL A 467 23.12 -12.85 7.38
C VAL A 467 23.24 -12.69 8.90
N ALA A 468 22.82 -13.67 9.72
CA ALA A 468 23.04 -13.60 11.17
C ALA A 468 22.75 -14.94 11.87
N GLY A 469 23.61 -15.35 12.81
CA GLY A 469 23.33 -16.40 13.79
C GLY A 469 22.20 -16.09 14.79
N ILE A 470 21.08 -15.54 14.30
CA ILE A 470 19.82 -15.38 15.02
C ILE A 470 19.04 -16.68 14.77
N PRO A 471 18.92 -17.58 15.76
CA PRO A 471 18.11 -18.77 15.58
C PRO A 471 16.65 -18.35 15.36
N LEU A 472 16.03 -18.83 14.27
CA LEU A 472 14.58 -19.02 14.24
C LEU A 472 14.20 -19.78 15.51
N ILE A 473 13.09 -19.41 16.15
CA ILE A 473 12.57 -20.20 17.27
C ILE A 473 12.11 -21.53 16.66
N GLN A 474 13.01 -22.51 16.63
CA GLN A 474 12.73 -23.87 16.19
C GLN A 474 11.69 -24.45 17.16
N SER A 475 10.47 -24.65 16.68
CA SER A 475 9.41 -25.30 17.47
C SER A 475 9.56 -26.82 17.46
N GLU A 476 10.78 -27.33 17.60
CA GLU A 476 11.06 -28.76 17.74
C GLU A 476 12.03 -29.00 18.89
N GLN A 477 11.52 -28.88 20.10
CA GLN A 477 11.90 -29.81 21.16
C GLN A 477 10.68 -30.09 22.03
N LYS A 478 10.22 -31.34 21.98
CA LYS A 478 9.41 -31.92 23.06
C LYS A 478 10.07 -31.57 24.39
N CYS A 479 9.28 -30.98 25.28
CA CYS A 479 9.43 -30.97 26.73
C CYS A 479 10.81 -31.42 27.25
N ASP A 480 11.68 -30.47 27.58
CA ASP A 480 12.17 -30.36 28.95
C ASP A 480 12.83 -28.98 29.18
N GLN A 481 12.20 -28.23 30.09
CA GLN A 481 12.72 -27.10 30.86
C GLN A 481 13.95 -26.34 30.33
N ARG A 482 13.72 -25.15 29.75
CA ARG A 482 14.38 -23.89 30.16
C ARG A 482 13.68 -22.69 29.53
N ILE A 483 12.88 -22.02 30.34
CA ILE A 483 12.30 -20.71 30.05
C ILE A 483 13.46 -19.73 29.85
N VAL A 484 13.71 -19.29 28.62
CA VAL A 484 14.53 -18.12 28.38
C VAL A 484 13.65 -16.90 28.66
N ALA A 485 13.77 -16.38 29.88
CA ALA A 485 13.27 -15.06 30.22
C ALA A 485 14.12 -14.02 29.47
N VAL A 486 13.51 -13.29 28.54
CA VAL A 486 14.10 -12.08 27.95
C VAL A 486 13.45 -10.89 28.65
N ASN A 487 14.27 -10.12 29.38
CA ASN A 487 13.88 -8.88 30.07
C ASN A 487 13.41 -7.79 29.10
#